data_AF-H0JLF0-F1
#
_entry.id   AF-H0JLF0-F1
#
_cell.length_a   1.000
_cell.length_b   1.000
_cell.length_c   1.000
_cell.angle_alpha   90.00
_cell.angle_beta   90.00
_cell.angle_gamma   90.00
#
_symmetry.space_group_name_H-M   'P 1'
#
loop_
_entity.id
_entity.type
_entity.pdbx_description
1 polymer ?
#
loop_
_entity_poly.entity_id
_entity_poly.type
_entity_poly.pdbx_seq_one_letter_code
_entity_poly.pdbx_strand_id
1 'polypeptide(L)' 'MTATTPTPAQWRGHDLGARTIRYDERDAILYALAVGAGAADLDLVFEDRLRVLPTFALTLAQWAP' A
#
# COMPACT_ATOMS: atom_id res chain seq x y z
N MET A 1 -8.87 0.02 35.76
CA MET A 1 -8.74 1.14 34.81
C MET A 1 -9.54 0.76 33.57
N THR A 2 -10.81 1.16 33.49
CA THR A 2 -11.71 0.83 32.38
C THR A 2 -11.48 1.83 31.25
N ALA A 3 -10.96 1.37 30.11
CA ALA A 3 -10.84 2.21 28.91
C ALA A 3 -12.22 2.36 28.27
N THR A 4 -12.70 3.59 28.13
CA THR A 4 -13.93 3.90 27.39
C THR A 4 -13.64 3.78 25.89
N THR A 5 -14.28 2.83 25.21
CA THR A 5 -14.17 2.68 23.76
C THR A 5 -14.74 3.92 23.07
N PRO A 6 -14.01 4.57 22.16
CA PRO A 6 -14.52 5.73 21.44
C PRO A 6 -15.73 5.34 20.59
N THR A 7 -16.70 6.25 20.51
CA THR A 7 -17.88 6.08 19.65
C THR A 7 -17.52 6.41 18.20
N PRO A 8 -18.16 5.80 17.19
CA PRO A 8 -17.85 6.05 15.77
C PRO A 8 -17.91 7.53 15.36
N ALA A 9 -18.76 8.32 16.03
CA ALA A 9 -18.90 9.76 15.76
C ALA A 9 -17.61 10.55 16.05
N GLN A 10 -16.78 10.09 16.98
CA GLN A 10 -15.55 10.78 17.39
C GLN A 10 -14.44 10.72 16.32
N TRP A 11 -14.53 9.79 15.37
CA TRP A 11 -13.57 9.65 14.28
C TRP A 11 -13.78 10.64 13.13
N ARG A 12 -14.97 11.27 13.05
CA ARG A 12 -15.25 12.23 11.97
C ARG A 12 -14.36 13.46 12.12
N GLY A 13 -13.49 13.69 11.13
CA GLY A 13 -12.57 14.82 11.12
C GLY A 13 -11.41 14.68 12.12
N HIS A 14 -11.23 13.51 12.73
CA HIS A 14 -10.05 13.24 13.55
C HIS A 14 -8.83 13.13 12.65
N ASP A 15 -7.81 13.95 12.91
CA ASP A 15 -6.54 13.83 12.20
C ASP A 15 -5.83 12.55 12.61
N LEU A 16 -5.52 11.70 11.61
CA LEU A 16 -4.79 10.46 11.83
C LEU A 16 -3.27 10.71 11.87
N GLY A 17 -2.82 11.88 11.38
CA GLY A 17 -1.43 12.22 11.18
C GLY A 17 -0.94 11.87 9.77
N ALA A 18 0.37 11.92 9.57
CA ALA A 18 1.00 11.61 8.29
C ALA A 18 2.09 10.55 8.46
N ARG A 19 2.14 9.59 7.52
CA ARG A 19 3.20 8.59 7.43
C ARG A 19 3.76 8.56 6.02
N THR A 20 5.09 8.66 5.91
CA THR A 20 5.81 8.49 4.64
C THR A 20 6.30 7.06 4.53
N ILE A 21 5.96 6.39 3.44
CA ILE A 21 6.47 5.06 3.09
C ILE A 21 7.34 5.21 1.84
N ARG A 22 8.46 4.49 1.81
CA ARG A 22 9.30 4.34 0.62
C ARG A 22 9.17 2.90 0.12
N TYR A 23 9.29 2.73 -1.17
CA TYR A 23 9.34 1.44 -1.84
C TYR A 23 10.40 1.52 -2.93
N ASP A 24 10.86 0.36 -3.39
CA ASP A 24 11.73 0.23 -4.55
C ASP A 24 11.11 -0.69 -5.62
N GLU A 25 11.86 -0.95 -6.69
CA GLU A 25 11.44 -1.80 -7.81
C GLU A 25 11.07 -3.21 -7.34
N ARG A 26 11.79 -3.75 -6.36
CA ARG A 26 11.54 -5.10 -5.84
C ARG A 26 10.16 -5.19 -5.19
N ASP A 27 9.76 -4.19 -4.41
CA ASP A 27 8.43 -4.19 -3.77
C ASP A 27 7.30 -4.19 -4.82
N ALA A 28 7.45 -3.38 -5.87
CA ALA A 28 6.49 -3.30 -6.97
C ALA A 28 6.43 -4.60 -7.79
N ILE A 29 7.57 -5.21 -8.07
CA ILE A 29 7.66 -6.50 -8.78
C ILE A 29 7.02 -7.61 -7.94
N LEU A 30 7.30 -7.68 -6.63
CA LEU A 30 6.69 -8.66 -5.74
C LEU A 30 5.17 -8.52 -5.69
N TYR A 31 4.65 -7.28 -5.68
CA TYR A 31 3.21 -7.05 -5.78
C TYR A 31 2.64 -7.54 -7.11
N ALA A 32 3.27 -7.20 -8.24
CA ALA A 32 2.83 -7.64 -9.57
C ALA A 32 2.76 -9.17 -9.66
N LEU A 33 3.78 -9.87 -9.18
CA LEU A 33 3.80 -11.33 -9.11
C LEU A 33 2.68 -11.87 -8.21
N ALA A 34 2.45 -11.26 -7.05
CA ALA A 34 1.41 -11.68 -6.11
C ALA A 34 -0.01 -11.54 -6.69
N VAL A 35 -0.25 -10.56 -7.55
CA VAL A 35 -1.56 -10.36 -8.22
C VAL A 35 -1.68 -11.09 -9.56
N GLY A 36 -0.67 -11.87 -9.95
CA GLY A 36 -0.73 -12.82 -11.07
C GLY A 36 0.03 -12.42 -12.33
N ALA A 37 0.88 -11.38 -12.30
CA ALA A 37 1.79 -11.10 -13.42
C ALA A 37 2.76 -12.28 -13.63
N GLY A 38 2.98 -12.65 -14.88
CA GLY A 38 3.87 -13.73 -15.28
C GLY A 38 5.27 -13.24 -15.66
N ALA A 39 6.20 -14.18 -15.86
CA ALA A 39 7.58 -13.88 -16.25
C ALA A 39 7.71 -13.18 -17.63
N ALA A 40 6.67 -13.23 -18.46
CA ALA A 40 6.62 -12.56 -19.76
C ALA A 40 6.11 -11.11 -19.68
N ASP A 41 5.51 -10.70 -18.56
CA ASP A 41 5.04 -9.33 -18.33
C ASP A 41 6.21 -8.43 -17.92
N LEU A 42 7.21 -8.32 -18.80
CA LEU A 42 8.50 -7.70 -18.50
C LEU A 42 8.38 -6.23 -18.05
N ASP A 43 7.35 -5.51 -18.48
CA ASP A 43 7.11 -4.15 -18.00
C ASP A 43 6.56 -4.11 -16.56
N LEU A 44 6.22 -5.25 -15.95
CA LEU A 44 5.76 -5.37 -14.57
C LEU A 44 6.72 -6.13 -13.65
N VAL A 45 7.57 -7.00 -14.21
CA VAL A 45 8.43 -7.92 -13.43
C VAL A 45 9.93 -7.73 -13.66
N PHE A 46 10.33 -6.83 -14.57
CA PHE A 46 11.73 -6.54 -14.88
C PHE A 46 12.01 -5.04 -14.77
N GLU A 47 13.12 -4.70 -14.10
CA GLU A 47 13.40 -3.36 -13.60
C GLU A 47 13.73 -2.32 -14.69
N ASP A 48 14.28 -2.72 -15.84
CA ASP A 48 14.77 -1.80 -16.89
C ASP A 48 13.69 -0.83 -17.41
N ARG A 49 12.43 -1.28 -17.50
CA ARG A 49 11.29 -0.46 -17.93
C ARG A 49 10.04 -0.67 -17.07
N LEU A 50 10.25 -0.77 -15.76
CA LEU A 50 9.22 -1.12 -14.80
C LEU A 50 8.07 -0.10 -14.76
N ARG A 51 6.84 -0.60 -14.85
CA ARG A 51 5.59 0.13 -14.68
C ARG A 51 4.91 -0.38 -13.43
N VAL A 52 4.82 0.48 -12.43
CA VAL A 52 4.14 0.15 -11.17
C VAL A 52 2.63 0.10 -11.39
N LEU A 53 2.00 -0.99 -10.98
CA LEU A 53 0.54 -1.11 -10.99
C LEU A 53 -0.07 -0.05 -10.06
N PRO A 54 -1.04 0.78 -10.51
CA PRO A 54 -1.63 1.81 -9.65
C PRO A 54 -2.21 1.29 -8.34
N THR A 55 -2.70 0.04 -8.33
CA THR A 55 -3.29 -0.63 -7.15
C THR A 55 -2.25 -0.99 -6.08
N PHE A 56 -0.96 -1.01 -6.41
CA PHE A 56 0.12 -1.19 -5.43
C PHE A 56 0.05 -0.12 -4.34
N ALA A 57 -0.35 1.12 -4.67
CA ALA A 57 -0.45 2.20 -3.69
C ALA A 57 -1.39 1.88 -2.51
N LEU A 58 -2.40 1.01 -2.71
CA LEU A 58 -3.32 0.58 -1.65
C LEU A 58 -2.60 -0.19 -0.54
N THR A 59 -1.59 -0.98 -0.89
CA THR A 59 -0.81 -1.77 0.09
C THR A 59 0.11 -0.90 0.94
N LEU A 60 0.48 0.29 0.43
CA LEU A 60 1.29 1.29 1.12
C LEU A 60 0.44 2.19 2.03
N ALA A 61 -0.82 2.43 1.66
CA ALA A 61 -1.71 3.38 2.33
C ALA A 61 -2.42 2.81 3.57
N GLN A 62 -2.39 1.50 3.81
CA GLN A 62 -3.07 0.81 4.92
C GLN A 62 -2.42 0.99 6.31
N TRP A 63 -1.96 2.20 6.64
CA TRP A 63 -1.20 2.44 7.87
C TRP A 63 -2.05 2.89 9.06
N ALA A 64 -3.24 3.43 8.80
CA ALA A 64 -4.14 3.95 9.82
C ALA A 64 -5.35 3.00 10.02
N PRO A 65 -5.90 2.95 11.24
CA PRO A 65 -6.97 2.02 11.63
C PRO A 65 -8.34 2.33 11.03
#